data_AF-A0A8C2FGV0-F1
#
_entry.id   AF-A0A8C2FGV0-F1
#
_cell.length_a   1.000
_cell.length_b   1.000
_cell.length_c   1.000
_cell.angle_alpha   90.00
_cell.angle_beta   90.00
_cell.angle_gamma   90.00
#
_symmetry.space_group_name_H-M   'P 1'
#
loop_
_entity.id
_entity.type
_entity.pdbx_description
1 polymer ?
#
loop_
_entity_poly.entity_id
_entity_poly.type
_entity_poly.pdbx_seq_one_letter_code
_entity_poly.pdbx_strand_id
1 'polypeptide(L)'
;PHDKELTDCSLKVLSPHGSPGRYLLALLADRGCTLAFLFQCLKKIEHREAVGFLNTHVMGQIDITMQPQNQRAPEGSPVVLSCRAVGPVELTYQWFKGKDEVRGVNGPELVLNPVSAAQQGAYICRISSGDKYVFSNWAHVRLVSGLNIIQQPRPQALMEGDTLYLECAVQANPPPKFQWYLNKQPMPNCTRSILKIPCITTADRGIYSCKIYNLYHEAWSDQVQVNIGPGSFSDDSWEAPKVGKQDLFNSTDKVALLIGNMNYLHHQQLRAPMADVHELTNLLRQLDFKVVSLLNLNWQEMHSAVTEFLLLLDRGVYGLLYFAGHGYENYGNSFMVPIDAPASYTFKHCLWVQDVLQRMQARQTGLNVFLLDMCRKRNPNDESIPQPGPLRVTANIVFGYATCVDAEAFEVNKDDLSNGIFMSFLKKRLMEPEKVSVILDKVAEGLGLKMFKSLLVFCLNYFSDKTFYKMCYYC
;
A
#
# COMPACT_ATOMS: atom_id res chain seq x y z
N PRO A 1 -27.80 -34.91 45.80
CA PRO A 1 -26.70 -34.28 45.01
C PRO A 1 -26.82 -32.75 44.93
N HIS A 2 -28.01 -32.21 44.60
CA HIS A 2 -28.23 -30.77 44.46
C HIS A 2 -28.08 -29.94 45.75
N ASP A 3 -28.50 -30.45 46.90
CA ASP A 3 -28.38 -29.70 48.17
C ASP A 3 -26.93 -29.53 48.64
N LYS A 4 -26.05 -30.48 48.28
CA LYS A 4 -24.61 -30.44 48.59
C LYS A 4 -23.87 -29.38 47.76
N GLU A 5 -24.25 -29.24 46.48
CA GLU A 5 -23.67 -28.21 45.60
C GLU A 5 -24.14 -26.79 45.96
N LEU A 6 -25.38 -26.64 46.44
CA LEU A 6 -25.92 -25.38 46.96
C LEU A 6 -25.22 -24.94 48.26
N THR A 7 -24.87 -25.90 49.14
CA THR A 7 -24.09 -25.61 50.35
C THR A 7 -22.64 -25.25 50.03
N ASP A 8 -22.01 -25.89 49.03
CA ASP A 8 -20.68 -25.52 48.56
C ASP A 8 -20.63 -24.14 47.89
N CYS A 9 -21.70 -23.75 47.17
CA CYS A 9 -21.86 -22.37 46.67
C CYS A 9 -21.88 -21.35 47.81
N SER A 10 -22.46 -21.70 48.97
CA SER A 10 -22.61 -20.82 50.12
C SER A 10 -21.30 -20.60 50.90
N LEU A 11 -20.33 -21.52 50.81
CA LEU A 11 -19.07 -21.45 51.55
C LEU A 11 -17.99 -20.64 50.82
N LYS A 12 -18.00 -20.59 49.48
CA LYS A 12 -17.10 -19.71 48.68
C LYS A 12 -17.45 -18.22 48.78
N VAL A 13 -18.67 -17.88 49.22
CA VAL A 13 -19.14 -16.50 49.50
C VAL A 13 -18.36 -15.84 50.64
N LEU A 14 -17.74 -16.64 51.51
CA LEU A 14 -16.92 -16.16 52.62
C LEU A 14 -15.51 -15.72 52.18
N SER A 15 -15.15 -15.91 50.90
CA SER A 15 -13.88 -15.41 50.37
C SER A 15 -13.99 -13.92 50.01
N PRO A 16 -12.95 -13.10 50.27
CA PRO A 16 -13.01 -11.65 50.06
C PRO A 16 -13.23 -11.21 48.60
N HIS A 17 -13.19 -12.14 47.63
CA HIS A 17 -13.41 -11.90 46.20
C HIS A 17 -14.58 -12.73 45.62
N GLY A 18 -15.28 -13.52 46.45
CA GLY A 18 -16.26 -14.51 46.02
C GLY A 18 -17.69 -13.98 45.97
N SER A 19 -18.03 -13.18 44.95
CA SER A 19 -19.44 -12.86 44.71
C SER A 19 -20.18 -14.12 44.24
N PRO A 20 -21.23 -14.59 44.95
CA PRO A 20 -22.04 -15.73 44.49
C PRO A 20 -22.67 -15.47 43.12
N GLY A 21 -22.99 -14.20 42.81
CA GLY A 21 -23.45 -13.80 41.49
C GLY A 21 -22.40 -14.00 40.39
N ARG A 22 -21.14 -13.61 40.63
CA ARG A 22 -20.05 -13.84 39.65
C ARG A 22 -19.76 -15.33 39.44
N TYR A 23 -19.80 -16.13 40.51
CA TYR A 23 -19.58 -17.57 40.42
C TYR A 23 -20.70 -18.27 39.63
N LEU A 24 -21.95 -17.88 39.86
CA LEU A 24 -23.09 -18.36 39.08
C LEU A 24 -22.94 -18.02 37.59
N LEU A 25 -22.55 -16.78 37.25
CA LEU A 25 -22.32 -16.38 35.85
C LEU A 25 -21.19 -17.18 35.19
N ALA A 26 -20.10 -17.45 35.91
CA ALA A 26 -18.98 -18.27 35.42
C ALA A 26 -19.42 -19.73 35.16
N LEU A 27 -20.21 -20.33 36.07
CA LEU A 27 -20.77 -21.67 35.89
C LEU A 27 -21.72 -21.77 34.70
N LEU A 28 -22.57 -20.74 34.50
CA LEU A 28 -23.47 -20.69 33.35
C LEU A 28 -22.68 -20.60 32.03
N ALA A 29 -21.60 -19.83 32.01
CA ALA A 29 -20.71 -19.74 30.85
C ALA A 29 -19.98 -21.08 30.57
N ASP A 30 -19.42 -21.72 31.58
CA ASP A 30 -18.73 -23.02 31.46
C ASP A 30 -19.64 -24.13 30.94
N ARG A 31 -20.95 -24.05 31.28
CA ARG A 31 -21.99 -24.97 30.80
C ARG A 31 -22.65 -24.54 29.49
N GLY A 32 -22.18 -23.47 28.85
CA GLY A 32 -22.75 -22.95 27.59
C GLY A 32 -24.22 -22.52 27.70
N CYS A 33 -24.69 -22.16 28.89
CA CYS A 33 -26.07 -21.73 29.10
C CYS A 33 -26.32 -20.36 28.45
N THR A 34 -27.45 -20.22 27.76
CA THR A 34 -27.83 -18.96 27.11
C THR A 34 -28.38 -17.94 28.11
N LEU A 35 -28.37 -16.66 27.73
CA LEU A 35 -29.00 -15.59 28.54
C LEU A 35 -30.50 -15.85 28.76
N ALA A 36 -31.16 -16.50 27.79
CA ALA A 36 -32.56 -16.92 27.89
C ALA A 36 -32.78 -17.94 29.02
N PHE A 37 -31.83 -18.86 29.22
CA PHE A 37 -31.88 -19.82 30.33
C PHE A 37 -31.74 -19.12 31.69
N LEU A 38 -30.76 -18.21 31.83
CA LEU A 38 -30.61 -17.39 33.04
C LEU A 38 -31.89 -16.58 33.33
N PHE A 39 -32.47 -15.98 32.30
CA PHE A 39 -33.73 -15.24 32.42
C PHE A 39 -34.89 -16.11 32.90
N GLN A 40 -35.01 -17.34 32.41
CA GLN A 40 -36.04 -18.29 32.85
C GLN A 40 -35.83 -18.71 34.31
N CYS A 41 -34.57 -18.93 34.73
CA CYS A 41 -34.22 -19.20 36.13
C CYS A 41 -34.63 -18.02 37.03
N LEU A 42 -34.28 -16.79 36.64
CA LEU A 42 -34.61 -15.58 37.40
C LEU A 42 -36.13 -15.33 37.49
N LYS A 43 -36.89 -15.67 36.44
CA LYS A 43 -38.36 -15.66 36.48
C LYS A 43 -38.92 -16.71 37.44
N LYS A 44 -38.38 -17.94 37.44
CA LYS A 44 -38.85 -19.01 38.32
C LYS A 44 -38.63 -18.70 39.80
N ILE A 45 -37.56 -17.98 40.14
CA ILE A 45 -37.30 -17.52 41.51
C ILE A 45 -37.92 -16.13 41.80
N GLU A 46 -38.74 -15.61 40.88
CA GLU A 46 -39.43 -14.32 41.00
C GLU A 46 -38.53 -13.09 41.25
N HIS A 47 -37.28 -13.12 40.79
CA HIS A 47 -36.35 -12.01 40.99
C HIS A 47 -36.60 -10.84 40.01
N ARG A 48 -37.68 -10.08 40.26
CA ARG A 48 -38.23 -9.07 39.34
C ARG A 48 -37.24 -7.99 38.89
N GLU A 49 -36.35 -7.54 39.77
CA GLU A 49 -35.35 -6.50 39.44
C GLU A 49 -34.32 -6.98 38.40
N ALA A 50 -33.70 -8.14 38.62
CA ALA A 50 -32.75 -8.73 37.67
C ALA A 50 -33.42 -9.09 36.33
N VAL A 51 -34.66 -9.59 36.38
CA VAL A 51 -35.48 -9.83 35.18
C VAL A 51 -35.73 -8.52 34.43
N GLY A 52 -36.13 -7.46 35.13
CA GLY A 52 -36.32 -6.12 34.56
C GLY A 52 -35.02 -5.57 33.96
N PHE A 53 -33.91 -5.67 34.69
CA PHE A 53 -32.61 -5.22 34.22
C PHE A 53 -32.17 -5.94 32.95
N LEU A 54 -32.21 -7.28 32.93
CA LEU A 54 -31.85 -8.08 31.76
C LEU A 54 -32.77 -7.81 30.57
N ASN A 55 -34.08 -7.61 30.81
CA ASN A 55 -35.04 -7.31 29.76
C ASN A 55 -34.81 -5.92 29.15
N THR A 56 -34.54 -4.91 29.99
CA THR A 56 -34.36 -3.52 29.57
C THR A 56 -32.98 -3.24 28.97
N HIS A 57 -31.92 -3.82 29.55
CA HIS A 57 -30.53 -3.45 29.24
C HIS A 57 -29.78 -4.46 28.37
N VAL A 58 -30.17 -5.74 28.35
CA VAL A 58 -29.39 -6.79 27.66
C VAL A 58 -30.19 -7.40 26.51
N MET A 59 -31.44 -7.80 26.77
CA MET A 59 -32.38 -8.31 25.76
C MET A 59 -33.10 -7.18 25.00
N GLY A 60 -32.71 -5.91 25.19
CA GLY A 60 -33.39 -4.76 24.59
C GLY A 60 -32.51 -3.95 23.64
N GLN A 61 -31.25 -4.36 23.42
CA GLN A 61 -30.26 -3.64 22.61
C GLN A 61 -30.04 -4.34 21.27
N ILE A 62 -30.00 -3.54 20.21
CA ILE A 62 -29.56 -3.95 18.88
C ILE A 62 -28.05 -3.74 18.86
N ASP A 63 -27.28 -4.79 18.63
CA ASP A 63 -25.83 -4.73 18.51
C ASP A 63 -25.40 -4.91 17.05
N ILE A 64 -24.76 -3.89 16.47
CA ILE A 64 -24.32 -3.94 15.08
C ILE A 64 -22.98 -4.69 15.03
N THR A 65 -23.03 -5.94 14.58
CA THR A 65 -21.85 -6.81 14.47
C THR A 65 -21.03 -6.57 13.21
N MET A 66 -21.59 -5.92 12.18
CA MET A 66 -20.87 -5.53 10.98
C MET A 66 -21.37 -4.19 10.45
N GLN A 67 -20.47 -3.22 10.40
CA GLN A 67 -20.72 -1.88 9.86
C GLN A 67 -20.43 -1.84 8.34
N PRO A 68 -21.22 -1.10 7.55
CA PRO A 68 -20.94 -0.94 6.13
C PRO A 68 -19.65 -0.14 5.92
N GLN A 69 -18.84 -0.60 4.96
CA GLN A 69 -17.54 0.01 4.65
C GLN A 69 -17.63 0.93 3.44
N ASN A 70 -16.75 1.94 3.41
CA ASN A 70 -16.59 2.79 2.23
C ASN A 70 -16.17 1.94 1.02
N GLN A 71 -16.79 2.17 -0.13
CA GLN A 71 -16.54 1.43 -1.37
C GLN A 71 -16.04 2.37 -2.46
N ARG A 72 -15.03 1.89 -3.21
CA ARG A 72 -14.51 2.54 -4.40
C ARG A 72 -14.54 1.56 -5.54
N ALA A 73 -15.26 1.88 -6.61
CA ALA A 73 -15.44 0.93 -7.70
C ALA A 73 -15.50 1.61 -9.08
N PRO A 74 -15.06 0.94 -10.15
CA PRO A 74 -15.28 1.35 -11.53
C PRO A 74 -16.76 1.60 -11.85
N GLU A 75 -17.04 2.54 -12.74
CA GLU A 75 -18.38 2.68 -13.32
C GLU A 75 -18.78 1.39 -14.03
N GLY A 76 -20.02 0.93 -13.83
CA GLY A 76 -20.53 -0.32 -14.39
C GLY A 76 -20.32 -1.56 -13.52
N SER A 77 -19.45 -1.50 -12.51
CA SER A 77 -19.18 -2.64 -11.61
C SER A 77 -20.25 -2.79 -10.51
N PRO A 78 -20.43 -4.00 -9.94
CA PRO A 78 -21.28 -4.19 -8.77
C PRO A 78 -20.58 -3.70 -7.49
N VAL A 79 -21.32 -3.02 -6.62
CA VAL A 79 -20.90 -2.65 -5.27
C VAL A 79 -21.90 -3.22 -4.27
N VAL A 80 -21.40 -3.86 -3.20
CA VAL A 80 -22.22 -4.35 -2.10
C VAL A 80 -21.83 -3.63 -0.81
N LEU A 81 -22.82 -3.04 -0.15
CA LEU A 81 -22.70 -2.54 1.22
C LEU A 81 -23.40 -3.53 2.14
N SER A 82 -22.73 -3.94 3.22
CA SER A 82 -23.26 -4.94 4.14
C SER A 82 -23.33 -4.37 5.56
N CYS A 83 -24.48 -4.52 6.20
CA CYS A 83 -24.75 -4.14 7.58
C CYS A 83 -25.43 -5.32 8.28
N ARG A 84 -24.81 -5.87 9.31
CA ARG A 84 -25.39 -6.98 10.09
C ARG A 84 -25.44 -6.61 11.56
N ALA A 85 -26.50 -7.06 12.22
CA ALA A 85 -26.74 -6.82 13.63
C ALA A 85 -27.35 -8.07 14.28
N VAL A 86 -27.23 -8.13 15.60
CA VAL A 86 -27.88 -9.12 16.45
C VAL A 86 -28.84 -8.37 17.38
N GLY A 87 -29.99 -8.97 17.64
CA GLY A 87 -31.01 -8.39 18.50
C GLY A 87 -32.00 -9.42 19.01
N PRO A 88 -32.92 -9.00 19.91
CA PRO A 88 -33.80 -9.88 20.66
C PRO A 88 -35.00 -10.44 19.89
N VAL A 89 -35.38 -9.81 18.77
CA VAL A 89 -36.45 -10.23 17.86
C VAL A 89 -35.96 -10.14 16.41
N GLU A 90 -36.78 -10.56 15.45
CA GLU A 90 -36.46 -10.40 14.04
C GLU A 90 -36.16 -8.93 13.70
N LEU A 91 -34.97 -8.72 13.14
CA LEU A 91 -34.47 -7.40 12.77
C LEU A 91 -34.94 -7.04 11.36
N THR A 92 -35.39 -5.81 11.21
CA THR A 92 -35.70 -5.23 9.90
C THR A 92 -34.65 -4.19 9.52
N TYR A 93 -34.30 -4.16 8.24
CA TYR A 93 -33.29 -3.25 7.70
C TYR A 93 -33.94 -2.25 6.75
N GLN A 94 -33.42 -1.03 6.71
CA GLN A 94 -33.79 -0.04 5.70
C GLN A 94 -32.57 0.81 5.35
N TRP A 95 -32.26 0.90 4.06
CA TRP A 95 -31.13 1.70 3.57
C TRP A 95 -31.57 3.10 3.12
N PHE A 96 -30.67 4.06 3.33
CA PHE A 96 -30.83 5.45 2.91
C PHE A 96 -29.59 5.89 2.13
N LYS A 97 -29.81 6.75 1.13
CA LYS A 97 -28.77 7.49 0.43
C LYS A 97 -28.93 8.97 0.77
N GLY A 98 -28.02 9.51 1.59
CA GLY A 98 -28.23 10.83 2.19
C GLY A 98 -29.52 10.84 3.02
N LYS A 99 -30.52 11.62 2.60
CA LYS A 99 -31.83 11.70 3.28
C LYS A 99 -32.90 10.84 2.64
N ASP A 100 -32.64 10.29 1.45
CA ASP A 100 -33.64 9.59 0.65
C ASP A 100 -33.61 8.09 0.93
N GLU A 101 -34.78 7.50 1.08
CA GLU A 101 -34.92 6.07 1.28
C GLU A 101 -34.64 5.30 -0.02
N VAL A 102 -33.80 4.26 0.07
CA VAL A 102 -33.58 3.33 -1.03
C VAL A 102 -34.70 2.28 -0.98
N ARG A 103 -35.71 2.46 -1.83
CA ARG A 103 -36.92 1.62 -1.86
C ARG A 103 -36.59 0.16 -2.19
N GLY A 104 -37.25 -0.77 -1.50
CA GLY A 104 -37.21 -2.19 -1.78
C GLY A 104 -35.96 -2.93 -1.27
N VAL A 105 -35.11 -2.26 -0.48
CA VAL A 105 -33.89 -2.85 0.09
C VAL A 105 -34.05 -3.01 1.60
N ASN A 106 -34.63 -4.14 2.00
CA ASN A 106 -35.01 -4.41 3.39
C ASN A 106 -34.12 -5.46 4.06
N GLY A 107 -33.00 -5.82 3.43
CA GLY A 107 -32.05 -6.81 3.90
C GLY A 107 -30.75 -6.21 4.45
N PRO A 108 -29.88 -7.06 5.01
CA PRO A 108 -28.58 -6.65 5.54
C PRO A 108 -27.61 -6.19 4.45
N GLU A 109 -27.95 -6.30 3.17
CA GLU A 109 -27.09 -5.95 2.05
C GLU A 109 -27.80 -5.02 1.07
N LEU A 110 -27.09 -3.99 0.63
CA LEU A 110 -27.48 -3.10 -0.47
C LEU A 110 -26.55 -3.36 -1.65
N VAL A 111 -27.13 -3.86 -2.74
CA VAL A 111 -26.42 -4.14 -3.99
C VAL A 111 -26.67 -3.02 -4.99
N LEU A 112 -25.61 -2.35 -5.41
CA LEU A 112 -25.61 -1.34 -6.47
C LEU A 112 -24.99 -1.99 -7.71
N ASN A 113 -25.80 -2.36 -8.69
CA ASN A 113 -25.32 -2.98 -9.92
C ASN A 113 -26.19 -2.58 -11.12
N PRO A 114 -25.66 -1.86 -12.12
CA PRO A 114 -24.32 -1.25 -12.15
C PRO A 114 -24.22 0.00 -11.27
N VAL A 115 -23.03 0.29 -10.73
CA VAL A 115 -22.76 1.59 -10.10
C VAL A 115 -22.49 2.66 -11.17
N SER A 116 -23.17 3.81 -11.08
CA SER A 116 -22.96 4.98 -11.94
C SER A 116 -22.77 6.25 -11.11
N ALA A 117 -22.55 7.39 -11.77
CA ALA A 117 -22.46 8.68 -11.09
C ALA A 117 -23.69 8.97 -10.21
N ALA A 118 -24.88 8.53 -10.63
CA ALA A 118 -26.11 8.68 -9.86
C ALA A 118 -26.15 7.86 -8.57
N GLN A 119 -25.35 6.79 -8.44
CA GLN A 119 -25.25 5.96 -7.24
C GLN A 119 -24.08 6.39 -6.33
N GLN A 120 -23.30 7.42 -6.68
CA GLN A 120 -22.32 7.98 -5.75
C GLN A 120 -23.02 8.69 -4.60
N GLY A 121 -22.49 8.54 -3.39
CA GLY A 121 -23.04 9.20 -2.21
C GLY A 121 -22.70 8.51 -0.90
N ALA A 122 -23.26 9.04 0.19
CA ALA A 122 -23.18 8.46 1.52
C ALA A 122 -24.43 7.60 1.77
N TYR A 123 -24.22 6.40 2.27
CA TYR A 123 -25.26 5.43 2.58
C TYR A 123 -25.25 5.09 4.07
N ILE A 124 -26.42 4.91 4.65
CA ILE A 124 -26.60 4.51 6.05
C ILE A 124 -27.72 3.47 6.13
N CYS A 125 -27.56 2.49 7.02
CA CYS A 125 -28.55 1.46 7.26
C CYS A 125 -29.22 1.71 8.61
N ARG A 126 -30.55 1.70 8.65
CA ARG A 126 -31.34 1.66 9.88
C ARG A 126 -31.71 0.21 10.18
N ILE A 127 -31.41 -0.24 11.39
CA ILE A 127 -31.80 -1.55 11.89
C ILE A 127 -32.85 -1.33 12.97
N SER A 128 -34.01 -1.98 12.81
CA SER A 128 -35.16 -1.80 13.71
C SER A 128 -35.59 -3.14 14.32
N SER A 129 -36.02 -3.07 15.57
CA SER A 129 -36.49 -4.18 16.40
C SER A 129 -37.76 -3.71 17.13
N GLY A 130 -38.92 -3.88 16.49
CA GLY A 130 -40.17 -3.23 16.92
C GLY A 130 -40.06 -1.71 16.83
N ASP A 131 -40.38 -1.00 17.91
CA ASP A 131 -40.34 0.48 17.97
C ASP A 131 -38.93 1.05 18.20
N LYS A 132 -37.93 0.20 18.46
CA LYS A 132 -36.54 0.62 18.67
C LYS A 132 -35.75 0.52 17.38
N TYR A 133 -34.85 1.46 17.14
CA TYR A 133 -33.93 1.41 16.02
C TYR A 133 -32.55 1.95 16.37
N VAL A 134 -31.56 1.51 15.60
CA VAL A 134 -30.20 2.05 15.58
C VAL A 134 -29.79 2.32 14.14
N PHE A 135 -28.92 3.31 13.94
CA PHE A 135 -28.31 3.57 12.64
C PHE A 135 -26.88 3.03 12.61
N SER A 136 -26.50 2.46 11.47
CA SER A 136 -25.12 2.13 11.17
C SER A 136 -24.26 3.38 11.02
N ASN A 137 -22.95 3.19 10.87
CA ASN A 137 -22.07 4.23 10.37
C ASN A 137 -22.38 4.53 8.90
N TRP A 138 -21.98 5.74 8.47
CA TRP A 138 -22.05 6.13 7.06
C TRP A 138 -20.99 5.39 6.24
N ALA A 139 -21.39 4.88 5.08
CA ALA A 139 -20.53 4.30 4.07
C ALA A 139 -20.61 5.09 2.77
N HIS A 140 -19.46 5.54 2.25
CA HIS A 140 -19.37 6.32 1.02
C HIS A 140 -19.06 5.43 -0.17
N VAL A 141 -19.88 5.53 -1.22
CA VAL A 141 -19.62 4.92 -2.53
C VAL A 141 -19.07 5.98 -3.48
N ARG A 142 -17.86 5.74 -4.02
CA ARG A 142 -17.19 6.63 -4.97
C ARG A 142 -16.78 5.87 -6.23
N LEU A 143 -16.95 6.50 -7.39
CA LEU A 143 -16.40 5.96 -8.62
C LEU A 143 -14.88 6.11 -8.65
N VAL A 144 -14.20 5.09 -9.15
CA VAL A 144 -12.77 5.15 -9.47
C VAL A 144 -12.65 5.43 -10.95
N SER A 145 -12.11 6.58 -11.32
CA SER A 145 -11.73 6.91 -12.68
C SER A 145 -10.21 7.13 -12.78
N GLY A 146 -9.65 6.82 -13.94
CA GLY A 146 -8.22 7.00 -14.19
C GLY A 146 -7.91 6.87 -15.66
N LEU A 147 -6.82 7.53 -16.08
CA LEU A 147 -6.29 7.46 -17.43
C LEU A 147 -4.76 7.51 -17.31
N ASN A 148 -4.11 6.43 -17.68
CA ASN A 148 -2.65 6.30 -17.62
C ASN A 148 -2.13 5.74 -18.94
N ILE A 149 -1.32 6.51 -19.66
CA ILE A 149 -0.62 6.03 -20.86
C ILE A 149 0.45 5.04 -20.40
N ILE A 150 0.37 3.80 -20.86
CA ILE A 150 1.28 2.70 -20.48
C ILE A 150 2.33 2.42 -21.56
N GLN A 151 2.08 2.84 -22.81
CA GLN A 151 3.03 2.76 -23.90
C GLN A 151 2.96 4.03 -24.72
N GLN A 152 4.10 4.72 -24.79
CA GLN A 152 4.27 5.88 -25.65
C GLN A 152 4.61 5.43 -27.09
N PRO A 153 4.23 6.22 -28.11
CA PRO A 153 4.73 6.00 -29.46
C PRO A 153 6.27 6.11 -29.48
N ARG A 154 6.92 5.43 -30.44
CA ARG A 154 8.37 5.46 -30.61
C ARG A 154 8.77 6.15 -31.91
N PRO A 155 9.89 6.89 -31.95
CA PRO A 155 10.39 7.46 -33.20
C PRO A 155 10.78 6.36 -34.19
N GLN A 156 10.58 6.62 -35.48
CA GLN A 156 10.93 5.70 -36.56
C GLN A 156 11.65 6.44 -37.68
N ALA A 157 12.66 5.78 -38.25
CA ALA A 157 13.34 6.19 -39.49
C ALA A 157 13.00 5.15 -40.56
N LEU A 158 12.29 5.59 -41.60
CA LEU A 158 11.67 4.73 -42.60
C LEU A 158 12.05 5.21 -44.01
N MET A 159 11.90 4.33 -45.00
CA MET A 159 12.04 4.65 -46.42
C MET A 159 10.66 4.87 -47.04
N GLU A 160 10.60 5.54 -48.19
CA GLU A 160 9.35 5.65 -48.94
C GLU A 160 8.84 4.25 -49.34
N GLY A 161 7.54 4.03 -49.17
CA GLY A 161 6.91 2.72 -49.38
C GLY A 161 6.86 1.83 -48.13
N ASP A 162 7.59 2.17 -47.05
CA ASP A 162 7.50 1.45 -45.78
C ASP A 162 6.14 1.67 -45.09
N THR A 163 5.87 0.89 -44.04
CA THR A 163 4.68 1.06 -43.20
C THR A 163 5.05 1.74 -41.88
N LEU A 164 4.51 2.93 -41.62
CA LEU A 164 4.60 3.58 -40.31
C LEU A 164 3.70 2.86 -39.32
N TYR A 165 4.25 2.54 -38.15
CA TYR A 165 3.53 1.93 -37.04
C TYR A 165 3.81 2.71 -35.76
N LEU A 166 2.81 3.45 -35.28
CA LEU A 166 2.84 4.13 -33.99
C LEU A 166 1.73 3.58 -33.10
N GLU A 167 2.06 3.33 -31.84
CA GLU A 167 1.14 2.79 -30.86
C GLU A 167 1.15 3.63 -29.59
N CYS A 168 -0.04 3.98 -29.14
CA CYS A 168 -0.28 4.61 -27.85
C CYS A 168 -1.22 3.71 -27.04
N ALA A 169 -0.67 2.91 -26.14
CA ALA A 169 -1.46 2.05 -25.26
C ALA A 169 -1.75 2.77 -23.95
N VAL A 170 -2.99 2.63 -23.46
CA VAL A 170 -3.49 3.32 -22.28
C VAL A 170 -4.31 2.36 -21.44
N GLN A 171 -4.14 2.45 -20.13
CA GLN A 171 -5.06 1.89 -19.16
C GLN A 171 -5.99 3.02 -18.70
N ALA A 172 -7.27 2.96 -19.07
CA ALA A 172 -8.24 3.94 -18.64
C ALA A 172 -9.56 3.31 -18.21
N ASN A 173 -10.18 3.94 -17.24
CA ASN A 173 -11.50 3.62 -16.74
C ASN A 173 -12.25 4.95 -16.50
N PRO A 174 -13.38 5.21 -17.20
CA PRO A 174 -13.98 4.41 -18.27
C PRO A 174 -13.10 4.31 -19.53
N PRO A 175 -13.46 3.43 -20.50
CA PRO A 175 -12.71 3.23 -21.73
C PRO A 175 -12.37 4.55 -22.45
N PRO A 176 -11.13 4.72 -22.95
CA PRO A 176 -10.69 5.96 -23.57
C PRO A 176 -11.03 6.02 -25.06
N LYS A 177 -11.06 7.24 -25.59
CA LYS A 177 -11.08 7.59 -27.00
C LYS A 177 -9.71 8.15 -27.40
N PHE A 178 -9.34 7.99 -28.66
CA PHE A 178 -8.05 8.43 -29.21
C PHE A 178 -8.25 9.38 -30.39
N GLN A 179 -7.26 10.24 -30.63
CA GLN A 179 -7.17 11.09 -31.81
C GLN A 179 -5.70 11.38 -32.10
N TRP A 180 -5.18 10.99 -33.27
CA TRP A 180 -3.80 11.28 -33.68
C TRP A 180 -3.66 12.67 -34.28
N TYR A 181 -2.48 13.24 -34.11
CA TYR A 181 -2.06 14.53 -34.62
C TYR A 181 -0.72 14.41 -35.34
N LEU A 182 -0.62 15.05 -36.50
CA LEU A 182 0.61 15.25 -37.26
C LEU A 182 0.89 16.75 -37.30
N ASN A 183 2.08 17.17 -36.86
CA ASN A 183 2.50 18.58 -36.84
C ASN A 183 1.46 19.48 -36.15
N LYS A 184 0.90 19.00 -35.03
CA LYS A 184 -0.15 19.65 -34.22
C LYS A 184 -1.53 19.79 -34.91
N GLN A 185 -1.72 19.21 -36.09
CA GLN A 185 -3.02 19.17 -36.77
C GLN A 185 -3.68 17.79 -36.59
N PRO A 186 -5.00 17.74 -36.30
CA PRO A 186 -5.70 16.47 -36.10
C PRO A 186 -5.76 15.69 -37.41
N MET A 187 -5.39 14.41 -37.36
CA MET A 187 -5.51 13.49 -38.49
C MET A 187 -6.93 12.91 -38.55
N PRO A 188 -7.74 13.24 -39.58
CA PRO A 188 -9.12 12.77 -39.66
C PRO A 188 -9.18 11.23 -39.64
N ASN A 189 -10.14 10.67 -38.91
CA ASN A 189 -10.40 9.23 -38.81
C ASN A 189 -9.30 8.37 -38.15
N CYS A 190 -8.21 8.98 -37.65
CA CYS A 190 -7.18 8.28 -36.89
C CYS A 190 -7.53 8.27 -35.39
N THR A 191 -8.53 7.47 -35.01
CA THR A 191 -9.11 7.44 -33.64
C THR A 191 -8.86 6.15 -32.85
N ARG A 192 -7.88 5.35 -33.28
CA ARG A 192 -7.47 4.11 -32.62
C ARG A 192 -6.17 4.29 -31.85
N SER A 193 -5.89 3.38 -30.91
CA SER A 193 -4.63 3.33 -30.17
C SER A 193 -3.41 3.10 -31.07
N ILE A 194 -3.61 2.43 -32.21
CA ILE A 194 -2.57 2.17 -33.22
C ILE A 194 -2.83 3.03 -34.44
N LEU A 195 -1.82 3.80 -34.85
CA LEU A 195 -1.75 4.47 -36.14
C LEU A 195 -0.87 3.63 -37.07
N LYS A 196 -1.48 3.14 -38.15
CA LYS A 196 -0.80 2.38 -39.19
C LYS A 196 -1.01 3.07 -40.53
N ILE A 197 0.07 3.52 -41.17
CA ILE A 197 0.04 4.14 -42.49
C ILE A 197 0.87 3.26 -43.42
N PRO A 198 0.25 2.49 -44.33
CA PRO A 198 0.99 1.72 -45.32
C PRO A 198 1.51 2.63 -46.43
N CYS A 199 2.63 2.26 -47.05
CA CYS A 199 3.19 2.95 -48.21
C CYS A 199 3.42 4.46 -47.96
N ILE A 200 4.16 4.78 -46.90
CA ILE A 200 4.41 6.18 -46.51
C ILE A 200 5.20 6.94 -47.57
N THR A 201 5.01 8.25 -47.62
CA THR A 201 5.72 9.18 -48.49
C THR A 201 6.42 10.26 -47.66
N THR A 202 7.30 11.05 -48.27
CA THR A 202 7.91 12.22 -47.62
C THR A 202 6.90 13.24 -47.05
N ALA A 203 5.63 13.23 -47.50
CA ALA A 203 4.56 14.04 -46.93
C ALA A 203 4.12 13.60 -45.52
N ASP A 204 4.35 12.34 -45.16
CA ASP A 204 4.04 11.77 -43.83
C ASP A 204 5.14 12.05 -42.80
N ARG A 205 6.19 12.80 -43.18
CA ARG A 205 7.28 13.18 -42.29
C ARG A 205 6.79 14.24 -41.28
N GLY A 206 7.18 14.07 -40.02
CA GLY A 206 6.93 15.11 -39.03
C GLY A 206 6.84 14.60 -37.60
N ILE A 207 6.21 15.41 -36.76
CA ILE A 207 6.02 15.15 -35.34
C ILE A 207 4.62 14.58 -35.12
N TYR A 208 4.56 13.37 -34.58
CA TYR A 208 3.32 12.69 -34.25
C TYR A 208 3.05 12.76 -32.75
N SER A 209 1.76 12.89 -32.39
CA SER A 209 1.28 12.74 -31.01
C SER A 209 -0.16 12.21 -31.00
N CYS A 210 -0.56 11.59 -29.91
CA CYS A 210 -1.91 11.07 -29.71
C CYS A 210 -2.57 11.83 -28.55
N LYS A 211 -3.81 12.28 -28.74
CA LYS A 211 -4.70 12.74 -27.66
C LYS A 211 -5.56 11.58 -27.20
N ILE A 212 -5.52 11.28 -25.91
CA ILE A 212 -6.31 10.24 -25.26
C ILE A 212 -7.26 10.89 -24.26
N TYR A 213 -8.54 10.53 -24.28
CA TYR A 213 -9.52 11.15 -23.39
C TYR A 213 -10.70 10.24 -23.08
N ASN A 214 -11.33 10.42 -21.92
CA ASN A 214 -12.62 9.84 -21.58
C ASN A 214 -13.55 10.93 -21.01
N LEU A 215 -14.66 10.54 -20.35
CA LEU A 215 -15.62 11.51 -19.79
C LEU A 215 -15.01 12.38 -18.67
N TYR A 216 -13.92 11.94 -18.04
CA TYR A 216 -13.36 12.57 -16.83
C TYR A 216 -11.95 13.14 -17.02
N HIS A 217 -11.16 12.57 -17.94
CA HIS A 217 -9.73 12.84 -18.07
C HIS A 217 -9.31 13.03 -19.53
N GLU A 218 -8.28 13.84 -19.74
CA GLU A 218 -7.54 13.92 -21.00
C GLU A 218 -6.03 13.84 -20.75
N ALA A 219 -5.31 13.24 -21.69
CA ALA A 219 -3.85 13.18 -21.70
C ALA A 219 -3.31 13.20 -23.14
N TRP A 220 -2.05 13.60 -23.25
CA TRP A 220 -1.30 13.60 -24.50
C TRP A 220 -0.15 12.62 -24.41
N SER A 221 0.09 11.88 -25.49
CA SER A 221 1.32 11.09 -25.64
C SER A 221 2.53 12.01 -25.80
N ASP A 222 3.72 11.43 -25.66
CA ASP A 222 4.96 12.09 -26.06
C ASP A 222 4.93 12.39 -27.56
N GLN A 223 5.65 13.45 -27.94
CA GLN A 223 5.85 13.82 -29.34
C GLN A 223 7.00 12.99 -29.93
N VAL A 224 6.74 12.31 -31.04
CA VAL A 224 7.76 11.51 -31.73
C VAL A 224 8.04 12.01 -33.13
N GLN A 225 9.33 12.13 -33.46
CA GLN A 225 9.79 12.48 -34.79
C GLN A 225 9.83 11.23 -35.67
N VAL A 226 9.16 11.28 -36.82
CA VAL A 226 9.25 10.27 -37.88
C VAL A 226 10.06 10.85 -39.04
N ASN A 227 11.14 10.17 -39.40
CA ASN A 227 12.01 10.54 -40.51
C ASN A 227 11.76 9.61 -41.69
N ILE A 228 11.65 10.19 -42.89
CA ILE A 228 11.43 9.47 -44.15
C ILE A 228 12.47 9.96 -45.16
N GLY A 229 13.34 9.07 -45.64
CA GLY A 229 14.35 9.38 -46.66
C GLY A 229 15.65 8.54 -46.55
N PRO A 230 16.51 8.55 -47.60
CA PRO A 230 17.76 7.80 -47.63
C PRO A 230 18.73 8.34 -46.56
N GLY A 231 19.06 7.51 -45.58
CA GLY A 231 20.07 7.85 -44.57
C GLY A 231 21.47 7.87 -45.16
N SER A 232 22.14 9.02 -45.16
CA SER A 232 23.59 9.10 -45.33
C SER A 232 24.26 8.53 -44.08
N PHE A 233 24.79 7.31 -44.19
CA PHE A 233 25.90 6.90 -43.35
C PHE A 233 27.15 7.63 -43.84
N SER A 234 27.57 8.67 -43.12
CA SER A 234 28.95 9.12 -43.12
C SER A 234 29.50 8.84 -41.74
N ASP A 235 30.22 7.72 -41.65
CA ASP A 235 31.24 7.49 -40.64
C ASP A 235 32.34 8.56 -40.81
N ASP A 236 33.00 8.94 -39.72
CA ASP A 236 34.02 9.99 -39.57
C ASP A 236 33.59 11.47 -39.54
N SER A 237 33.13 11.91 -38.36
CA SER A 237 33.80 13.02 -37.66
C SER A 237 33.40 13.03 -36.17
N TRP A 238 34.37 12.72 -35.32
CA TRP A 238 34.27 12.84 -33.87
C TRP A 238 34.32 14.32 -33.48
N GLU A 239 33.20 15.05 -33.64
CA GLU A 239 32.98 16.26 -32.85
C GLU A 239 32.20 15.87 -31.60
N ALA A 240 32.90 15.93 -30.46
CA ALA A 240 32.31 15.75 -29.15
C ALA A 240 31.06 16.64 -29.04
N PRO A 241 29.92 16.11 -28.57
CA PRO A 241 28.76 16.95 -28.30
C PRO A 241 29.20 17.95 -27.24
N LYS A 242 29.28 19.23 -27.60
CA LYS A 242 29.31 20.31 -26.62
C LYS A 242 28.12 20.08 -25.71
N VAL A 243 28.41 19.78 -24.45
CA VAL A 243 27.46 19.60 -23.36
C VAL A 243 26.64 20.88 -23.26
N GLY A 244 25.56 20.92 -24.02
CA GLY A 244 24.55 21.95 -23.98
C GLY A 244 23.65 21.64 -22.80
N LYS A 245 24.01 22.20 -21.64
CA LYS A 245 23.22 22.35 -20.41
C LYS A 245 22.50 21.07 -19.94
N GLN A 246 23.01 20.51 -18.85
CA GLN A 246 22.26 19.63 -17.93
C GLN A 246 20.76 19.95 -17.99
N ASP A 247 19.94 19.01 -18.45
CA ASP A 247 18.57 18.94 -17.96
C ASP A 247 18.71 18.88 -16.45
N LEU A 248 18.44 20.00 -15.78
CA LEU A 248 18.43 20.06 -14.34
C LEU A 248 17.38 19.03 -13.90
N PHE A 249 17.83 17.87 -13.41
CA PHE A 249 17.04 16.92 -12.64
C PHE A 249 16.66 17.58 -11.30
N ASN A 250 15.89 18.65 -11.36
CA ASN A 250 15.47 19.41 -10.19
C ASN A 250 14.28 18.70 -9.58
N SER A 251 14.55 18.08 -8.43
CA SER A 251 13.50 17.72 -7.49
C SER A 251 12.66 18.95 -7.14
N THR A 252 11.34 18.81 -7.06
CA THR A 252 10.48 19.87 -6.53
C THR A 252 10.73 20.09 -5.03
N ASP A 253 11.10 19.02 -4.32
CA ASP A 253 11.55 19.03 -2.92
C ASP A 253 12.31 17.73 -2.60
N LYS A 254 13.02 17.67 -1.46
CA LYS A 254 13.74 16.47 -0.98
C LYS A 254 13.32 16.18 0.46
N VAL A 255 12.70 15.02 0.69
CA VAL A 255 12.16 14.63 2.01
C VAL A 255 12.68 13.25 2.41
N ALA A 256 13.13 13.10 3.65
CA ALA A 256 13.62 11.84 4.18
C ALA A 256 12.99 11.48 5.53
N LEU A 257 12.62 10.21 5.69
CA LEU A 257 12.23 9.61 6.97
C LEU A 257 13.26 8.56 7.36
N LEU A 258 13.88 8.74 8.53
CA LEU A 258 14.89 7.84 9.10
C LEU A 258 14.33 7.24 10.40
N ILE A 259 14.31 5.92 10.49
CA ILE A 259 13.85 5.20 11.68
C ILE A 259 14.97 4.28 12.17
N GLY A 260 15.33 4.39 13.45
CA GLY A 260 16.30 3.53 14.11
C GLY A 260 15.71 2.82 15.31
N ASN A 261 15.47 1.51 15.23
CA ASN A 261 14.89 0.72 16.31
C ASN A 261 15.98 -0.12 17.00
N MET A 262 16.07 -0.02 18.32
CA MET A 262 17.12 -0.63 19.14
C MET A 262 16.58 -1.39 20.34
N ASN A 263 15.67 -0.76 21.08
CA ASN A 263 15.22 -1.22 22.40
C ASN A 263 13.99 -2.12 22.28
N TYR A 264 14.15 -3.27 21.63
CA TYR A 264 13.08 -4.24 21.45
C TYR A 264 12.64 -4.87 22.78
N LEU A 265 11.32 -4.95 23.01
CA LEU A 265 10.74 -5.49 24.25
C LEU A 265 10.88 -7.02 24.35
N HIS A 266 10.78 -7.71 23.21
CA HIS A 266 10.71 -9.18 23.14
C HIS A 266 11.81 -9.81 22.28
N HIS A 267 12.71 -8.99 21.72
CA HIS A 267 13.77 -9.42 20.79
C HIS A 267 15.12 -8.85 21.23
N GLN A 268 16.20 -9.34 20.61
CA GLN A 268 17.55 -8.86 20.92
C GLN A 268 17.67 -7.35 20.68
N GLN A 269 18.29 -6.63 21.61
CA GLN A 269 18.54 -5.21 21.45
C GLN A 269 19.71 -4.95 20.51
N LEU A 270 19.62 -3.84 19.78
CA LEU A 270 20.61 -3.37 18.82
C LEU A 270 21.30 -2.09 19.34
N ARG A 271 22.47 -1.74 18.83
CA ARG A 271 23.24 -0.58 19.32
C ARG A 271 23.61 0.43 18.22
N ALA A 272 23.90 -0.06 17.02
CA ALA A 272 24.30 0.79 15.89
C ALA A 272 23.21 1.77 15.37
N PRO A 273 21.89 1.45 15.38
CA PRO A 273 20.89 2.28 14.70
C PRO A 273 20.86 3.76 15.12
N MET A 274 21.15 4.08 16.38
CA MET A 274 21.22 5.49 16.83
C MET A 274 22.35 6.26 16.14
N ALA A 275 23.55 5.67 16.10
CA ALA A 275 24.71 6.28 15.46
C ALA A 275 24.49 6.41 13.94
N ASP A 276 23.86 5.41 13.32
CA ASP A 276 23.61 5.41 11.88
C ASP A 276 22.56 6.41 11.45
N VAL A 277 21.43 6.48 12.18
CA VAL A 277 20.40 7.50 11.95
C VAL A 277 20.97 8.90 12.15
N HIS A 278 21.78 9.11 13.20
CA HIS A 278 22.38 10.41 13.46
C HIS A 278 23.31 10.85 12.33
N GLU A 279 24.22 9.97 11.89
CA GLU A 279 25.17 10.25 10.81
C GLU A 279 24.45 10.55 9.49
N LEU A 280 23.51 9.68 9.09
CA LEU A 280 22.77 9.85 7.85
C LEU A 280 21.90 11.11 7.86
N THR A 281 21.32 11.47 9.01
CA THR A 281 20.56 12.72 9.15
C THR A 281 21.42 13.93 8.81
N ASN A 282 22.65 13.98 9.32
CA ASN A 282 23.56 15.10 9.09
C ASN A 282 24.00 15.19 7.63
N LEU A 283 24.28 14.05 6.99
CA LEU A 283 24.66 14.02 5.57
C LEU A 283 23.49 14.42 4.66
N LEU A 284 22.29 13.89 4.91
CA LEU A 284 21.11 14.22 4.11
C LEU A 284 20.71 15.70 4.25
N ARG A 285 20.88 16.29 5.44
CA ARG A 285 20.69 17.75 5.61
C ARG A 285 21.68 18.57 4.80
N GLN A 286 22.93 18.13 4.67
CA GLN A 286 23.92 18.78 3.79
C GLN A 286 23.55 18.64 2.31
N LEU A 287 22.77 17.61 1.96
CA LEU A 287 22.18 17.42 0.63
C LEU A 287 20.79 18.07 0.52
N ASP A 288 20.47 19.07 1.35
CA ASP A 288 19.19 19.81 1.41
C ASP A 288 17.93 18.94 1.53
N PHE A 289 18.00 17.78 2.19
CA PHE A 289 16.79 17.04 2.56
C PHE A 289 16.13 17.66 3.79
N LYS A 290 14.80 17.68 3.78
CA LYS A 290 13.97 17.83 4.97
C LYS A 290 13.91 16.46 5.66
N VAL A 291 14.68 16.32 6.73
CA VAL A 291 14.86 15.02 7.41
C VAL A 291 14.06 14.96 8.70
N VAL A 292 13.23 13.91 8.83
CA VAL A 292 12.62 13.48 10.09
C VAL A 292 13.33 12.21 10.55
N SER A 293 13.93 12.26 11.74
CA SER A 293 14.71 11.17 12.32
C SER A 293 14.11 10.74 13.64
N LEU A 294 13.74 9.47 13.76
CA LEU A 294 13.01 8.90 14.90
C LEU A 294 13.70 7.63 15.39
N LEU A 295 13.63 7.39 16.71
CA LEU A 295 14.26 6.22 17.35
C LEU A 295 13.23 5.45 18.18
N ASN A 296 13.40 4.14 18.25
CA ASN A 296 12.64 3.23 19.12
C ASN A 296 11.11 3.37 18.99
N LEU A 297 10.61 3.28 17.76
CA LEU A 297 9.20 3.44 17.46
C LEU A 297 8.42 2.14 17.65
N ASN A 298 7.29 2.23 18.34
CA ASN A 298 6.30 1.15 18.39
C ASN A 298 5.50 1.06 17.06
N TRP A 299 4.67 0.03 16.91
CA TRP A 299 3.93 -0.22 15.67
C TRP A 299 3.06 0.97 15.26
N GLN A 300 2.33 1.56 16.19
CA GLN A 300 1.44 2.70 15.93
C GLN A 300 2.23 3.95 15.52
N GLU A 301 3.36 4.20 16.18
CA GLU A 301 4.24 5.33 15.88
C GLU A 301 4.91 5.19 14.51
N MET A 302 5.38 3.99 14.14
CA MET A 302 5.94 3.74 12.81
C MET A 302 4.91 4.02 11.72
N HIS A 303 3.66 3.56 11.87
CA HIS A 303 2.59 3.84 10.91
C HIS A 303 2.24 5.34 10.84
N SER A 304 2.24 6.03 11.98
CA SER A 304 1.99 7.47 12.05
C SER A 304 3.11 8.26 11.37
N ALA A 305 4.38 7.92 11.65
CA ALA A 305 5.54 8.55 11.04
C ALA A 305 5.56 8.38 9.52
N VAL A 306 5.26 7.17 9.02
CA VAL A 306 5.12 6.91 7.58
C VAL A 306 3.97 7.72 7.00
N THR A 307 2.84 7.84 7.69
CA THR A 307 1.70 8.63 7.23
C THR A 307 2.06 10.11 7.09
N GLU A 308 2.73 10.70 8.08
CA GLU A 308 3.21 12.08 8.03
C GLU A 308 4.25 12.28 6.92
N PHE A 309 5.20 11.36 6.77
CA PHE A 309 6.15 11.37 5.67
C PHE A 309 5.45 11.39 4.30
N LEU A 310 4.43 10.53 4.11
CA LEU A 310 3.64 10.46 2.89
C LEU A 310 2.80 11.72 2.62
N LEU A 311 2.52 12.55 3.62
CA LEU A 311 1.83 13.85 3.44
C LEU A 311 2.77 14.93 2.90
N LEU A 312 4.08 14.80 3.11
CA LEU A 312 5.11 15.71 2.60
C LEU A 312 5.53 15.40 1.16
N LEU A 313 5.10 14.26 0.61
CA LEU A 313 5.42 13.84 -0.74
C LEU A 313 4.35 14.31 -1.73
N ASP A 314 4.80 14.89 -2.83
CA ASP A 314 3.97 15.32 -3.96
C ASP A 314 4.74 15.07 -5.28
N ARG A 315 4.14 15.48 -6.40
CA ARG A 315 4.68 15.30 -7.74
C ARG A 315 6.10 15.86 -7.85
N GLY A 316 7.04 15.01 -8.25
CA GLY A 316 8.45 15.38 -8.46
C GLY A 316 9.32 15.43 -7.20
N VAL A 317 8.75 15.20 -6.01
CA VAL A 317 9.51 15.18 -4.75
C VAL A 317 10.39 13.94 -4.70
N TYR A 318 11.61 14.07 -4.21
CA TYR A 318 12.48 12.93 -3.91
C TYR A 318 12.19 12.45 -2.49
N GLY A 319 11.67 11.23 -2.37
CA GLY A 319 11.40 10.59 -1.09
C GLY A 319 12.47 9.55 -0.76
N LEU A 320 13.02 9.62 0.44
CA LEU A 320 13.97 8.63 0.97
C LEU A 320 13.45 8.06 2.29
N LEU A 321 13.37 6.73 2.38
CA LEU A 321 13.12 6.01 3.63
C LEU A 321 14.38 5.24 4.01
N TYR A 322 14.90 5.49 5.20
CA TYR A 322 15.97 4.69 5.80
C TYR A 322 15.45 4.02 7.06
N PHE A 323 15.74 2.73 7.20
CA PHE A 323 15.41 1.96 8.38
C PHE A 323 16.62 1.17 8.84
N ALA A 324 16.95 1.30 10.12
CA ALA A 324 17.93 0.48 10.82
C ALA A 324 17.25 -0.25 11.99
N GLY A 325 17.31 -1.57 12.01
CA GLY A 325 16.67 -2.37 13.04
C GLY A 325 16.42 -3.82 12.62
N HIS A 326 15.62 -4.55 13.41
CA HIS A 326 15.15 -5.87 13.01
C HIS A 326 14.20 -5.79 11.82
N GLY A 327 14.40 -6.73 10.91
CA GLY A 327 13.62 -6.89 9.69
C GLY A 327 13.61 -8.33 9.24
N TYR A 328 12.67 -8.65 8.36
CA TYR A 328 12.61 -9.95 7.71
C TYR A 328 12.10 -9.80 6.27
N GLU A 329 12.33 -10.83 5.46
CA GLU A 329 11.84 -10.88 4.09
C GLU A 329 11.19 -12.22 3.80
N ASN A 330 9.94 -12.19 3.33
CA ASN A 330 9.20 -13.37 2.91
C ASN A 330 8.67 -13.15 1.50
N TYR A 331 9.00 -14.06 0.58
CA TYR A 331 8.56 -14.01 -0.82
C TYR A 331 8.88 -12.67 -1.53
N GLY A 332 10.04 -12.06 -1.22
CA GLY A 332 10.46 -10.77 -1.78
C GLY A 332 9.78 -9.55 -1.16
N ASN A 333 8.97 -9.72 -0.11
CA ASN A 333 8.35 -8.63 0.64
C ASN A 333 9.17 -8.35 1.90
N SER A 334 9.58 -7.09 2.06
CA SER A 334 10.43 -6.67 3.17
C SER A 334 9.58 -6.04 4.26
N PHE A 335 9.81 -6.45 5.51
CA PHE A 335 9.05 -6.01 6.67
C PHE A 335 9.98 -5.43 7.73
N MET A 336 9.65 -4.23 8.20
CA MET A 336 10.34 -3.56 9.29
C MET A 336 9.66 -3.90 10.62
N VAL A 337 10.43 -4.34 11.61
CA VAL A 337 9.92 -4.81 12.90
C VAL A 337 9.94 -3.68 13.94
N PRO A 338 8.79 -3.28 14.51
CA PRO A 338 8.71 -2.30 15.60
C PRO A 338 9.26 -2.81 16.94
N ILE A 339 9.58 -1.90 17.87
CA ILE A 339 10.16 -2.30 19.17
C ILE A 339 9.21 -3.12 20.06
N ASP A 340 7.90 -2.97 19.88
CA ASP A 340 6.84 -3.64 20.62
C ASP A 340 6.33 -4.91 19.94
N ALA A 341 7.00 -5.37 18.88
CA ALA A 341 6.64 -6.61 18.21
C ALA A 341 6.69 -7.80 19.21
N PRO A 342 5.62 -8.62 19.31
CA PRO A 342 5.58 -9.76 20.22
C PRO A 342 6.68 -10.77 19.89
N ALA A 343 7.02 -11.66 20.84
CA ALA A 343 8.05 -12.69 20.64
C ALA A 343 7.80 -13.57 19.40
N SER A 344 6.52 -13.80 19.06
CA SER A 344 6.09 -14.39 17.79
C SER A 344 5.26 -13.37 17.02
N TYR A 345 5.81 -12.84 15.94
CA TYR A 345 5.19 -11.80 15.11
C TYR A 345 4.98 -12.29 13.66
N THR A 346 4.08 -11.60 12.97
CA THR A 346 3.66 -11.83 11.57
C THR A 346 3.51 -10.47 10.89
N PHE A 347 3.22 -10.43 9.58
CA PHE A 347 3.07 -9.18 8.84
C PHE A 347 2.11 -8.16 9.48
N LYS A 348 1.11 -8.63 10.24
CA LYS A 348 0.14 -7.77 10.94
C LYS A 348 0.78 -6.88 12.01
N HIS A 349 1.89 -7.34 12.59
CA HIS A 349 2.62 -6.64 13.65
C HIS A 349 3.83 -5.87 13.11
N CYS A 350 3.99 -5.79 11.80
CA CYS A 350 5.15 -5.17 11.16
C CYS A 350 4.71 -4.11 10.15
N LEU A 351 5.67 -3.34 9.65
CA LEU A 351 5.43 -2.36 8.60
C LEU A 351 5.96 -2.89 7.27
N TRP A 352 5.06 -3.02 6.31
CA TRP A 352 5.36 -3.60 5.00
C TRP A 352 5.92 -2.55 4.03
N VAL A 353 7.17 -2.73 3.60
CA VAL A 353 7.88 -1.72 2.80
C VAL A 353 7.24 -1.52 1.42
N GLN A 354 6.78 -2.59 0.76
CA GLN A 354 6.16 -2.47 -0.56
C GLN A 354 4.83 -1.70 -0.51
N ASP A 355 4.09 -1.74 0.60
CA ASP A 355 2.91 -0.89 0.80
C ASP A 355 3.28 0.59 0.93
N VAL A 356 4.39 0.90 1.62
CA VAL A 356 4.92 2.28 1.65
C VAL A 356 5.29 2.74 0.26
N LEU A 357 6.01 1.92 -0.51
CA LEU A 357 6.36 2.23 -1.90
C LEU A 357 5.10 2.48 -2.74
N GLN A 358 4.09 1.63 -2.64
CA GLN A 358 2.84 1.81 -3.38
C GLN A 358 2.17 3.15 -3.03
N ARG A 359 2.18 3.53 -1.74
CA ARG A 359 1.67 4.82 -1.26
C ARG A 359 2.52 6.01 -1.73
N MET A 360 3.84 5.87 -1.81
CA MET A 360 4.73 6.90 -2.39
C MET A 360 4.49 7.08 -3.89
N GLN A 361 4.33 5.97 -4.64
CA GLN A 361 4.00 6.03 -6.08
C GLN A 361 2.65 6.72 -6.34
N ALA A 362 1.69 6.57 -5.43
CA ALA A 362 0.41 7.28 -5.51
C ALA A 362 0.57 8.81 -5.39
N ARG A 363 1.67 9.29 -4.80
CA ARG A 363 2.05 10.72 -4.72
C ARG A 363 2.81 11.24 -5.94
N GLN A 364 3.10 10.39 -6.94
CA GLN A 364 3.85 10.77 -8.15
C GLN A 364 5.24 11.36 -7.87
N THR A 365 5.91 10.86 -6.83
CA THR A 365 7.29 11.23 -6.48
C THR A 365 8.24 11.14 -7.67
N GLY A 366 9.23 12.04 -7.71
CA GLY A 366 10.26 12.07 -8.75
C GLY A 366 11.31 10.97 -8.57
N LEU A 367 11.58 10.58 -7.33
CA LEU A 367 12.51 9.51 -6.96
C LEU A 367 12.05 8.86 -5.64
N ASN A 368 12.15 7.53 -5.55
CA ASN A 368 11.83 6.74 -4.36
C ASN A 368 13.06 5.91 -3.96
N VAL A 369 13.69 6.26 -2.84
CA VAL A 369 14.87 5.55 -2.33
C VAL A 369 14.53 4.86 -1.03
N PHE A 370 14.80 3.55 -0.95
CA PHE A 370 14.67 2.75 0.26
C PHE A 370 16.04 2.21 0.64
N LEU A 371 16.54 2.59 1.81
CA LEU A 371 17.80 2.10 2.36
C LEU A 371 17.47 1.26 3.60
N LEU A 372 17.56 -0.06 3.47
CA LEU A 372 17.10 -1.02 4.48
C LEU A 372 18.30 -1.71 5.13
N ASP A 373 18.64 -1.23 6.32
CA ASP A 373 19.73 -1.72 7.17
C ASP A 373 19.17 -2.69 8.21
N MET A 374 18.75 -3.86 7.71
CA MET A 374 18.06 -4.87 8.50
C MET A 374 18.38 -6.27 7.99
N CYS A 375 18.13 -7.28 8.83
CA CYS A 375 18.16 -8.68 8.42
C CYS A 375 17.10 -8.95 7.34
N ARG A 376 17.38 -9.92 6.47
CA ARG A 376 16.44 -10.36 5.41
C ARG A 376 16.15 -11.85 5.47
N LYS A 377 16.21 -12.42 6.68
CA LYS A 377 15.83 -13.81 6.94
C LYS A 377 14.33 -14.02 6.75
N ARG A 378 13.96 -15.22 6.31
CA ARG A 378 12.56 -15.64 6.32
C ARG A 378 12.01 -15.76 7.74
N ASN A 379 10.84 -15.18 8.00
CA ASN A 379 10.07 -15.40 9.23
C ASN A 379 9.12 -16.60 9.02
N PRO A 380 9.32 -17.74 9.72
CA PRO A 380 8.50 -18.93 9.55
C PRO A 380 7.08 -18.78 10.13
N ASN A 381 6.85 -17.81 11.02
CA ASN A 381 5.52 -17.57 11.59
C ASN A 381 4.57 -16.88 10.60
N ASP A 382 5.07 -16.48 9.43
CA ASP A 382 4.37 -15.63 8.48
C ASP A 382 4.26 -16.28 7.08
N GLU A 383 3.42 -17.31 6.97
CA GLU A 383 3.21 -18.06 5.73
C GLU A 383 2.11 -17.52 4.81
N SER A 384 1.30 -16.56 5.29
CA SER A 384 0.11 -16.07 4.59
C SER A 384 0.22 -14.58 4.26
N ILE A 385 1.10 -14.26 3.31
CA ILE A 385 1.34 -12.88 2.92
C ILE A 385 0.30 -12.46 1.87
N PRO A 386 -0.43 -11.35 2.08
CA PRO A 386 -1.29 -10.80 1.04
C PRO A 386 -0.43 -10.40 -0.17
N GLN A 387 -0.87 -10.79 -1.38
CA GLN A 387 -0.14 -10.40 -2.58
C GLN A 387 -0.18 -8.88 -2.73
N PRO A 388 0.97 -8.21 -2.95
CA PRO A 388 0.97 -6.80 -3.31
C PRO A 388 0.10 -6.59 -4.53
N GLY A 389 -0.74 -5.55 -4.46
CA GLY A 389 -1.31 -4.99 -5.68
C GLY A 389 -0.19 -4.63 -6.65
N PRO A 390 -0.44 -4.61 -7.96
CA PRO A 390 0.60 -4.39 -8.94
C PRO A 390 1.30 -3.04 -8.68
N LEU A 391 2.60 -3.10 -8.34
CA LEU A 391 3.45 -1.92 -8.27
C LEU A 391 3.55 -1.32 -9.67
N ARG A 392 3.47 0.01 -9.77
CA ARG A 392 3.57 0.68 -11.06
C ARG A 392 5.04 0.68 -11.51
N VAL A 393 5.30 0.46 -12.79
CA VAL A 393 6.65 0.66 -13.34
C VAL A 393 6.87 2.16 -13.52
N THR A 394 7.51 2.80 -12.53
CA THR A 394 7.78 4.24 -12.54
C THR A 394 9.24 4.58 -12.88
N ALA A 395 10.10 3.57 -13.06
CA ALA A 395 11.52 3.70 -13.42
C ALA A 395 12.34 4.67 -12.53
N ASN A 396 11.86 4.93 -11.31
CA ASN A 396 12.44 5.90 -10.37
C ASN A 396 12.51 5.35 -8.94
N ILE A 397 12.70 4.04 -8.82
CA ILE A 397 12.72 3.32 -7.54
C ILE A 397 14.11 2.72 -7.36
N VAL A 398 14.71 2.94 -6.20
CA VAL A 398 16.03 2.43 -5.85
C VAL A 398 15.97 1.81 -4.46
N PHE A 399 16.31 0.53 -4.36
CA PHE A 399 16.49 -0.17 -3.09
C PHE A 399 17.98 -0.40 -2.84
N GLY A 400 18.44 -0.01 -1.66
CA GLY A 400 19.74 -0.38 -1.12
C GLY A 400 19.53 -1.25 0.12
N TYR A 401 19.95 -2.51 0.06
CA TYR A 401 19.88 -3.43 1.18
C TYR A 401 21.28 -3.56 1.80
N ALA A 402 21.37 -3.51 3.13
CA ALA A 402 22.64 -3.76 3.83
C ALA A 402 23.11 -5.21 3.70
N THR A 403 22.19 -6.14 3.43
CA THR A 403 22.45 -7.58 3.39
C THR A 403 21.75 -8.28 2.22
N CYS A 404 22.26 -9.47 1.87
CA CYS A 404 21.63 -10.39 0.94
C CYS A 404 20.34 -11.00 1.53
N VAL A 405 19.49 -11.55 0.66
CA VAL A 405 18.33 -12.36 1.08
C VAL A 405 18.82 -13.51 1.97
N ASP A 406 18.09 -13.80 3.05
CA ASP A 406 18.42 -14.83 4.05
C ASP A 406 19.71 -14.63 4.86
N ALA A 407 20.29 -13.42 4.82
CA ALA A 407 21.46 -13.05 5.63
C ALA A 407 21.12 -12.14 6.83
N GLU A 408 21.99 -12.16 7.85
CA GLU A 408 21.92 -11.26 9.00
C GLU A 408 22.69 -9.96 8.74
N ALA A 409 22.14 -8.84 9.21
CA ALA A 409 22.87 -7.60 9.29
C ALA A 409 23.77 -7.66 10.53
N PHE A 410 25.07 -7.42 10.33
CA PHE A 410 26.06 -7.48 11.40
C PHE A 410 26.32 -6.09 11.97
N GLU A 411 26.27 -5.98 13.29
CA GLU A 411 26.78 -4.84 14.04
C GLU A 411 28.17 -5.19 14.60
N VAL A 412 29.14 -4.29 14.42
CA VAL A 412 30.49 -4.51 14.95
C VAL A 412 30.44 -4.27 16.46
N ASN A 413 30.78 -5.29 17.24
CA ASN A 413 30.68 -5.29 18.71
C ASN A 413 31.79 -4.46 19.41
N LYS A 414 32.31 -3.40 18.75
CA LYS A 414 33.39 -2.54 19.24
C LYS A 414 32.83 -1.13 19.42
N ASP A 415 32.53 -0.78 20.67
CA ASP A 415 32.10 0.52 21.18
C ASP A 415 30.66 0.97 20.80
N ASP A 416 29.92 1.45 21.81
CA ASP A 416 28.49 1.89 21.74
C ASP A 416 28.22 3.08 20.79
N LEU A 417 29.26 3.62 20.14
CA LEU A 417 29.20 4.80 19.26
C LEU A 417 29.62 4.51 17.82
N SER A 418 29.91 3.25 17.49
CA SER A 418 30.33 2.88 16.13
C SER A 418 29.13 2.74 15.18
N ASN A 419 29.34 3.15 13.93
CA ASN A 419 28.35 2.94 12.87
C ASN A 419 28.24 1.46 12.50
N GLY A 420 27.04 1.05 12.09
CA GLY A 420 26.80 -0.22 11.44
C GLY A 420 27.65 -0.37 10.17
N ILE A 421 27.88 -1.63 9.75
CA ILE A 421 28.79 -1.92 8.64
C ILE A 421 28.33 -1.19 7.38
N PHE A 422 27.03 -1.26 7.03
CA PHE A 422 26.49 -0.58 5.85
C PHE A 422 26.74 0.93 5.88
N MET A 423 26.40 1.59 7.00
CA MET A 423 26.60 3.02 7.17
C MET A 423 28.08 3.43 7.09
N SER A 424 28.99 2.61 7.63
CA SER A 424 30.44 2.89 7.62
C SER A 424 31.03 3.04 6.21
N PHE A 425 30.41 2.43 5.20
CA PHE A 425 30.76 2.57 3.78
C PHE A 425 29.91 3.62 3.08
N LEU A 426 28.60 3.66 3.35
CA LEU A 426 27.67 4.60 2.72
C LEU A 426 28.10 6.06 2.96
N LYS A 427 28.46 6.41 4.21
CA LYS A 427 28.83 7.78 4.58
C LYS A 427 30.03 8.34 3.81
N LYS A 428 30.92 7.47 3.32
CA LYS A 428 32.11 7.87 2.55
C LYS A 428 31.78 8.28 1.11
N ARG A 429 30.62 7.86 0.59
CA ARG A 429 30.23 7.97 -0.82
C ARG A 429 29.00 8.86 -1.04
N LEU A 430 28.17 9.08 -0.02
CA LEU A 430 26.86 9.72 -0.16
C LEU A 430 26.92 11.15 -0.72
N MET A 431 28.03 11.86 -0.50
CA MET A 431 28.24 13.23 -0.99
C MET A 431 28.83 13.29 -2.41
N GLU A 432 29.12 12.14 -3.05
CA GLU A 432 29.59 12.11 -4.43
C GLU A 432 28.47 12.59 -5.38
N PRO A 433 28.77 13.46 -6.37
CA PRO A 433 27.77 13.98 -7.33
C PRO A 433 27.45 12.95 -8.43
N GLU A 434 27.03 11.77 -8.02
CA GLU A 434 26.80 10.60 -8.86
C GLU A 434 25.34 10.14 -8.75
N LYS A 435 24.89 9.32 -9.70
CA LYS A 435 23.56 8.68 -9.58
C LYS A 435 23.53 7.82 -8.32
N VAL A 436 22.42 7.84 -7.58
CA VAL A 436 22.25 7.03 -6.36
C VAL A 436 22.51 5.54 -6.61
N SER A 437 22.16 5.02 -7.79
CA SER A 437 22.48 3.64 -8.18
C SER A 437 23.98 3.37 -8.22
N VAL A 438 24.76 4.29 -8.79
CA VAL A 438 26.22 4.20 -8.89
C VAL A 438 26.87 4.32 -7.50
N ILE A 439 26.33 5.20 -6.65
CA ILE A 439 26.78 5.32 -5.26
C ILE A 439 26.59 3.98 -4.53
N LEU A 440 25.42 3.37 -4.64
CA LEU A 440 25.13 2.08 -4.00
C LEU A 440 25.98 0.93 -4.56
N ASP A 441 26.27 0.91 -5.86
CA ASP A 441 27.20 -0.04 -6.47
C ASP A 441 28.60 0.08 -5.85
N LYS A 442 29.14 1.31 -5.72
CA LYS A 442 30.43 1.56 -5.06
C LYS A 442 30.45 1.14 -3.59
N VAL A 443 29.32 1.28 -2.89
CA VAL A 443 29.17 0.83 -1.49
C VAL A 443 29.19 -0.70 -1.42
N ALA A 444 28.46 -1.39 -2.30
CA ALA A 444 28.44 -2.85 -2.38
C ALA A 444 29.81 -3.44 -2.70
N GLU A 445 30.57 -2.82 -3.61
CA GLU A 445 31.96 -3.19 -3.89
C GLU A 445 32.87 -3.07 -2.66
N GLY A 446 32.70 -1.99 -1.88
CA GLY A 446 33.45 -1.76 -0.64
C GLY A 446 33.15 -2.77 0.46
N LEU A 447 31.91 -3.26 0.52
CA LEU A 447 31.47 -4.32 1.43
C LEU A 447 31.98 -5.72 1.05
N GLY A 448 32.65 -5.87 -0.09
CA GLY A 448 33.14 -7.17 -0.57
C GLY A 448 32.03 -8.07 -1.11
N LEU A 449 30.85 -7.52 -1.43
CA LEU A 449 29.72 -8.23 -2.05
C LEU A 449 29.96 -8.51 -3.55
N LYS A 450 31.18 -8.94 -3.92
CA LYS A 450 31.68 -9.05 -5.30
C LYS A 450 31.12 -10.22 -6.13
N MET A 451 29.99 -10.82 -5.73
CA MET A 451 29.39 -11.94 -6.49
C MET A 451 27.89 -11.81 -6.79
N PHE A 452 27.30 -10.61 -6.85
CA PHE A 452 25.88 -10.50 -7.21
C PHE A 452 25.59 -9.29 -8.11
N LYS A 453 25.69 -9.51 -9.43
CA LYS A 453 25.18 -8.62 -10.49
C LYS A 453 23.64 -8.63 -10.59
N SER A 454 22.95 -8.84 -9.48
CA SER A 454 21.53 -9.17 -9.45
C SER A 454 20.84 -8.49 -8.27
N LEU A 455 20.89 -7.17 -8.12
CA LEU A 455 19.84 -6.41 -7.40
C LEU A 455 20.02 -4.88 -7.47
N LEU A 456 20.39 -4.32 -8.63
CA LEU A 456 20.19 -2.90 -8.90
C LEU A 456 19.54 -2.80 -10.27
N VAL A 457 18.34 -2.22 -10.32
CA VAL A 457 17.40 -2.18 -11.47
C VAL A 457 16.52 -3.43 -11.61
N PHE A 458 15.50 -3.56 -10.74
CA PHE A 458 14.25 -4.21 -11.18
C PHE A 458 13.43 -3.18 -11.97
N CYS A 459 13.75 -3.04 -13.25
CA CYS A 459 12.83 -2.65 -14.34
C CYS A 459 13.63 -2.53 -15.63
N LEU A 460 13.70 -3.63 -16.40
CA LEU A 460 13.44 -3.65 -17.84
C LEU A 460 13.70 -5.08 -18.37
N ASN A 461 12.66 -5.61 -19.03
CA ASN A 461 12.53 -6.92 -19.68
C ASN A 461 12.07 -8.07 -18.79
N TYR A 462 11.08 -8.81 -19.30
CA TYR A 462 10.38 -9.96 -18.74
C TYR A 462 9.20 -9.67 -17.81
N PHE A 463 8.06 -9.30 -18.39
CA PHE A 463 6.78 -9.98 -18.12
C PHE A 463 5.83 -9.71 -19.31
N SER A 464 6.14 -10.36 -20.43
CA SER A 464 5.19 -10.57 -21.50
C SER A 464 5.44 -11.96 -22.07
N ASP A 465 5.03 -13.00 -21.33
CA ASP A 465 4.43 -14.17 -21.95
C ASP A 465 3.77 -15.08 -20.92
N LYS A 466 2.58 -15.57 -21.26
CA LYS A 466 1.81 -16.55 -20.49
C LYS A 466 2.46 -17.92 -20.63
N THR A 467 3.50 -18.22 -19.86
CA THR A 467 3.87 -19.57 -19.39
C THR A 467 5.09 -19.46 -18.47
N PHE A 468 5.22 -20.39 -17.52
CA PHE A 468 6.27 -20.52 -16.48
C PHE A 468 6.00 -19.90 -15.10
N TYR A 469 5.27 -20.68 -14.30
CA TYR A 469 5.59 -20.87 -12.89
C TYR A 469 7.00 -21.47 -12.77
N LYS A 470 7.99 -20.65 -12.41
CA LYS A 470 9.21 -21.07 -11.68
C LYS A 470 9.97 -19.82 -11.22
N MET A 471 9.71 -19.40 -9.97
CA MET A 471 10.67 -18.58 -9.22
C MET A 471 11.95 -19.42 -9.10
N CYS A 472 13.02 -19.02 -9.79
CA CYS A 472 14.34 -19.58 -9.58
C CYS A 472 14.87 -19.09 -8.23
N TYR A 473 14.75 -19.96 -7.22
CA TYR A 473 15.78 -20.15 -6.20
C TYR A 473 17.10 -20.43 -6.92
N TYR A 474 18.19 -19.73 -6.60
CA TYR A 474 19.54 -20.31 -6.56
C TYR A 474 20.49 -19.38 -5.76
N CYS A 475 21.05 -20.00 -4.72
CA CYS A 475 22.22 -19.69 -3.87
C CYS A 475 22.60 -18.22 -3.59
#